data_AF-A0A7C3WJV4-F1
#
_entry.id   AF-A0A7C3WJV4-F1
#
_cell.length_a   1.000
_cell.length_b   1.000
_cell.length_c   1.000
_cell.angle_alpha   90.00
_cell.angle_beta   90.00
_cell.angle_gamma   90.00
#
_symmetry.space_group_name_H-M   'P 1'
#
loop_
_entity.id
_entity.type
_entity.pdbx_description
1 polymer ?
#
loop_
_entity_poly.entity_id
_entity_poly.type
_entity_poly.pdbx_seq_one_letter_code
_entity_poly.pdbx_strand_id
1 'polypeptide(L)' 'MKVLIIDSGGRGDALAWTARRDWRVREVFCVPGNAGIEKNGIKINPKARLA' A
#
# COMPACT_ATOMS: atom_id res chain seq x y z
N MET A 1 -13.82 -2.21 -4.12
CA MET A 1 -12.84 -3.29 -4.32
C MET A 1 -11.69 -3.17 -3.33
N LYS A 2 -10.93 -4.24 -3.14
CA LYS A 2 -9.68 -4.23 -2.36
C LYS A 2 -8.50 -4.21 -3.33
N VAL A 3 -7.45 -3.47 -3.01
CA VAL A 3 -6.25 -3.32 -3.84
C VAL A 3 -5.03 -3.82 -3.07
N LEU A 4 -4.21 -4.66 -3.71
CA LEU A 4 -2.92 -5.10 -3.20
C LEU A 4 -1.81 -4.50 -4.08
N ILE A 5 -0.87 -3.79 -3.44
CA ILE A 5 0.30 -3.21 -4.10
C ILE A 5 1.53 -3.96 -3.60
N ILE A 6 2.34 -4.42 -4.54
CA ILE A 6 3.60 -5.10 -4.26
C ILE A 6 4.74 -4.13 -4.56
N ASP A 7 5.23 -3.46 -3.52
CA ASP A 7 6.32 -2.49 -3.61
C ASP A 7 6.82 -2.14 -2.19
N SER A 8 8.01 -1.54 -2.11
CA SER A 8 8.62 -1.04 -0.86
C SER A 8 9.24 0.35 -1.01
N GLY A 9 9.28 0.89 -2.23
CA GLY A 9 9.81 2.21 -2.54
C GLY A 9 8.74 3.29 -2.63
N GLY A 10 9.16 4.50 -3.00
CA GLY A 10 8.27 5.66 -3.12
C GLY A 10 7.18 5.52 -4.19
N ARG A 11 7.40 4.68 -5.22
CA ARG A 11 6.37 4.37 -6.22
C ARG A 11 5.18 3.64 -5.60
N GLY A 12 5.46 2.66 -4.74
CA GLY A 12 4.43 1.98 -3.95
C GLY A 12 3.59 2.95 -3.14
N ASP A 13 4.25 3.93 -2.54
CA ASP A 13 3.60 4.96 -1.73
C ASP A 13 2.67 5.86 -2.56
N ALA A 14 3.15 6.37 -3.69
CA ALA A 14 2.34 7.18 -4.59
C ALA A 14 1.12 6.41 -5.12
N LEU A 15 1.29 5.15 -5.51
CA LEU A 15 0.20 4.29 -5.99
C LEU A 15 -0.81 4.01 -4.87
N ALA A 16 -0.35 3.69 -3.67
CA ALA A 16 -1.19 3.35 -2.54
C ALA A 16 -2.01 4.58 -2.06
N TRP A 17 -1.36 5.75 -2.00
CA TRP A 17 -2.01 7.03 -1.73
C TRP A 17 -3.09 7.34 -2.76
N THR A 18 -2.78 7.19 -4.05
CA THR A 18 -3.72 7.49 -5.14
C THR A 18 -4.91 6.52 -5.11
N ALA A 19 -4.65 5.22 -4.96
CA ALA A 19 -5.70 4.20 -4.92
C ALA A 19 -6.67 4.39 -3.76
N ARG A 20 -6.19 4.80 -2.58
CA ARG A 20 -7.02 5.03 -1.38
C ARG A 20 -8.04 6.16 -1.56
N ARG A 21 -7.81 7.09 -2.49
CA ARG A 21 -8.68 8.24 -2.74
C ARG A 21 -9.84 7.94 -3.68
N ASP A 22 -9.82 6.81 -4.37
CA ASP A 22 -10.92 6.41 -5.26
C ASP A 22 -12.09 5.85 -4.42
N TRP A 23 -13.29 6.42 -4.58
CA TRP A 23 -14.49 6.01 -3.85
C TRP A 23 -14.88 4.55 -4.07
N ARG A 24 -14.41 3.93 -5.17
CA ARG A 24 -14.64 2.51 -5.48
C ARG A 24 -13.69 1.60 -4.70
N VAL A 25 -12.60 2.12 -4.13
CA VAL A 25 -11.60 1.37 -3.37
C VAL A 25 -11.98 1.40 -1.89
N ARG A 26 -12.23 0.22 -1.32
CA ARG A 26 -12.60 0.07 0.10
C ARG A 26 -11.38 -0.10 1.00
N GLU A 27 -10.31 -0.68 0.48
CA GLU A 27 -9.12 -1.01 1.25
C GLU A 27 -7.91 -1.14 0.33
N VAL A 28 -6.77 -0.63 0.80
CA VAL A 28 -5.47 -0.76 0.14
C VAL A 28 -4.52 -1.47 1.09
N PHE A 29 -3.82 -2.46 0.57
CA PHE A 29 -2.73 -3.15 1.23
C PHE A 29 -1.45 -2.93 0.43
N CYS A 30 -0.33 -2.73 1.11
CA CYS A 30 0.97 -2.74 0.46
C CYS A 30 1.92 -3.73 1.14
N VAL A 31 2.61 -4.55 0.34
CA VAL A 31 3.56 -5.55 0.84
C VAL A 31 4.88 -5.49 0.04
N PRO A 32 6.05 -5.46 0.71
CA PRO A 32 6.22 -5.33 2.16
C PRO A 32 5.85 -3.93 2.68
N GLY A 33 5.78 -2.91 1.82
CA GLY A 33 5.52 -1.54 2.21
C GLY A 33 6.72 -0.84 2.86
N ASN A 34 6.53 0.41 3.29
CA ASN A 34 7.53 1.23 3.97
C ASN A 34 6.87 2.19 4.98
N ALA A 35 7.69 2.94 5.73
CA ALA A 35 7.22 3.88 6.75
C ALA A 35 6.37 5.05 6.19
N GLY A 36 6.54 5.45 4.93
CA GLY A 36 5.69 6.46 4.28
C GLY A 36 4.28 5.95 4.07
N ILE A 37 4.16 4.72 3.56
CA ILE A 37 2.87 4.04 3.34
C ILE A 37 2.11 3.83 4.65
N GLU A 38 2.82 3.43 5.71
CA GLU A 38 2.24 3.29 7.04
C GLU A 38 1.70 4.62 7.59
N LYS A 39 2.46 5.71 7.44
CA LYS A 39 2.02 7.08 7.81
C LYS A 39 0.77 7.53 7.05
N ASN A 40 0.58 7.04 5.82
CA ASN A 40 -0.62 7.30 5.02
C ASN A 40 -1.86 6.48 5.46
N GLY A 41 -1.75 5.73 6.56
CA GLY A 41 -2.85 4.92 7.11
C GLY A 41 -3.20 3.70 6.25
N ILE A 42 -2.23 3.24 5.44
CA ILE A 42 -2.37 2.07 4.57
C ILE A 42 -1.77 0.87 5.29
N LYS A 43 -2.48 -0.26 5.26
CA LYS A 43 -2.04 -1.48 5.95
C LYS A 43 -0.82 -2.06 5.24
N ILE A 44 0.25 -2.28 6.00
CA ILE A 44 1.48 -2.91 5.51
C ILE A 44 1.80 -4.20 6.26
N ASN A 45 2.55 -5.10 5.61
CA ASN A 45 3.24 -6.19 6.28
C ASN A 45 4.73 -6.12 5.96
N PRO A 46 5.54 -5.46 6.80
CA PRO A 46 6.96 -5.25 6.53
C PRO A 46 7.78 -6.54 6.52
N LYS A 47 7.22 -7.64 7.05
CA LYS A 47 7.85 -8.97 7.06
C LYS A 47 7.42 -9.84 5.89
N ALA A 48 6.51 -9.39 5.04
CA ALA A 48 6.11 -10.10 3.84
C ALA A 48 7.27 -10.12 2.84
N ARG A 49 8.05 -11.20 2.82
CA ARG A 49 8.92 -11.52 1.70
C ARG A 49 8.11 -12.27 0.66
N LEU A 50 8.08 -11.74 -0.56
CA LEU A 50 7.68 -12.54 -1.70
C LEU A 50 8.85 -13.46 -2.01
N ALA A 51 8.55 -14.76 -2.09
CA ALA A 51 9.52 -15.81 -2.36
C ALA A 51 10.26 -15.57 -3.69
#